data_AF-A0A3B9IGK2-F1
#
_entry.id   AF-A0A3B9IGK2-F1
#
_cell.length_a   1.000
_cell.length_b   1.000
_cell.length_c   1.000
_cell.angle_alpha   90.00
_cell.angle_beta   90.00
_cell.angle_gamma   90.00
#
_symmetry.space_group_name_H-M   'P 1'
#
loop_
_entity.id
_entity.type
_entity.pdbx_description
1 polymer ?
#
loop_
_entity_poly.entity_id
_entity_poly.type
_entity_poly.pdbx_seq_one_letter_code
_entity_poly.pdbx_strand_id
1 'polypeptide(L)'
;MTGGIVALILLLGFVFFAVPIGFALSGATLAGLLAFGDAGALTALSNISWGATSEFVLTAVPLFILMSEIISFTGIGRDLFLAIERWLGRLPGGLAMTGVVACAAFGAVAGTGVGVAAVIGGVAIPEMVRRGYTREMSTGTVAASSALGMIIPPSLPLIL
;
A
#
# COMPACT_ATOMS: atom_id res chain seq x y z
N MET A 1 9.78 25.50 25.93
CA MET A 1 9.48 24.15 26.47
C MET A 1 7.98 23.97 26.75
N THR A 2 7.27 24.99 27.22
CA THR A 2 5.83 24.92 27.55
C THR A 2 4.92 24.65 26.34
N GLY A 3 5.18 25.27 25.18
CA GLY A 3 4.34 25.09 23.97
C GLY A 3 4.36 23.69 23.38
N GLY A 4 5.51 22.99 23.44
CA GLY A 4 5.62 21.61 22.96
C GLY A 4 4.83 20.61 23.81
N ILE A 5 4.76 20.83 25.12
CA ILE A 5 3.98 19.98 26.04
C ILE A 5 2.48 20.15 25.80
N VAL A 6 2.02 21.38 25.54
CA VAL A 6 0.61 21.66 25.21
C VAL A 6 0.20 21.00 23.89
N ALA A 7 1.04 21.10 22.85
CA ALA A 7 0.79 20.44 21.57
C ALA A 7 0.74 18.90 21.70
N LEU A 8 1.61 18.32 22.52
CA LEU A 8 1.64 16.88 22.79
C LEU A 8 0.36 16.40 23.51
N ILE A 9 -0.12 17.13 24.50
CA ILE A 9 -1.36 16.81 25.24
C ILE A 9 -2.58 16.91 24.31
N LEU A 10 -2.64 17.93 23.46
CA LEU A 10 -3.69 18.08 22.44
C LEU A 10 -3.69 16.93 21.43
N LEU A 11 -2.51 16.53 20.95
CA LEU A 11 -2.36 15.40 20.03
C LEU A 11 -2.84 14.10 20.66
N LEU A 12 -2.41 13.80 21.90
CA LEU A 12 -2.87 12.63 22.64
C LEU A 12 -4.40 12.64 22.84
N GLY A 13 -4.99 13.82 23.10
CA GLY A 13 -6.43 13.98 23.21
C GLY A 13 -7.17 13.62 21.91
N PHE A 14 -6.73 14.13 20.76
CA PHE A 14 -7.36 13.81 19.48
C PHE A 14 -7.24 12.34 19.08
N VAL A 15 -6.10 11.69 19.38
CA VAL A 15 -5.92 10.25 19.16
C VAL A 15 -6.88 9.43 20.02
N PHE A 16 -7.13 9.86 21.26
CA PHE A 16 -8.08 9.20 22.16
C PHE A 16 -9.54 9.26 21.67
N PHE A 17 -9.90 10.31 20.93
CA PHE A 17 -11.21 10.46 20.28
C PHE A 17 -11.35 9.73 18.94
N ALA A 18 -10.36 8.90 18.57
CA ALA A 18 -10.34 8.15 17.30
C ALA A 18 -10.54 9.04 16.06
N VAL A 19 -10.17 10.32 16.17
CA VAL A 19 -10.19 11.24 15.03
C VAL A 19 -9.10 10.78 14.06
N PRO A 20 -9.36 10.72 12.72
CA PRO A 20 -8.34 10.34 11.77
C PRO A 20 -7.08 11.20 11.97
N ILE A 21 -5.91 10.54 12.03
CA ILE A 21 -4.64 11.15 12.45
C ILE A 21 -4.33 12.44 11.67
N GLY A 22 -4.73 12.53 10.39
CA GLY A 22 -4.59 13.74 9.59
C GLY A 22 -5.29 14.96 10.19
N PHE A 23 -6.52 14.82 10.66
CA PHE A 23 -7.28 15.90 11.31
C PHE A 23 -6.74 16.24 12.70
N ALA A 24 -6.28 15.23 13.44
CA ALA A 24 -5.63 15.40 14.74
C ALA A 24 -4.35 16.26 14.63
N LEU A 25 -3.48 15.92 13.67
CA LEU A 25 -2.20 16.62 13.44
C LEU A 25 -2.39 18.04 12.92
N SER A 26 -3.33 18.24 11.99
CA SER A 26 -3.64 19.57 11.45
C SER A 26 -4.31 20.46 12.50
N GLY A 27 -5.23 19.92 13.31
CA GLY A 27 -5.83 20.63 14.44
C GLY A 27 -4.81 21.03 15.51
N ALA A 28 -3.93 20.11 15.93
CA ALA A 28 -2.86 20.40 16.89
C ALA A 28 -1.86 21.44 16.37
N THR A 29 -1.50 21.36 15.08
CA THR A 29 -0.63 22.34 14.40
C THR A 29 -1.26 23.74 14.40
N LEU A 30 -2.54 23.86 14.01
CA LEU A 30 -3.25 25.14 13.99
C LEU A 30 -3.39 25.73 15.40
N ALA A 31 -3.75 24.90 16.40
CA ALA A 31 -3.86 25.34 17.79
C ALA A 31 -2.50 25.81 18.34
N GLY A 32 -1.41 25.09 18.03
CA GLY A 32 -0.05 25.48 18.41
C GLY A 32 0.40 26.78 17.76
N LEU A 33 0.06 26.99 16.47
CA LEU A 33 0.38 28.20 15.74
C LEU A 33 -0.39 29.43 16.27
N LEU A 34 -1.66 29.27 16.62
CA LEU A 34 -2.47 30.36 17.20
C LEU A 34 -2.02 30.74 18.62
N ALA A 35 -1.57 29.76 19.41
CA ALA A 35 -1.16 29.98 20.80
C ALA A 35 0.28 30.52 20.94
N PHE A 36 1.18 30.17 20.03
CA PHE A 36 2.63 30.44 20.17
C PHE A 36 3.33 30.92 18.89
N GLY A 37 2.60 31.10 17.78
CA GLY A 37 3.19 31.41 16.47
C GLY A 37 3.65 32.85 16.31
N ASP A 38 4.80 33.02 15.66
CA ASP A 38 5.33 34.29 15.19
C ASP A 38 5.30 34.37 13.64
N ALA A 39 5.77 35.47 13.05
CA ALA A 39 5.86 35.60 11.60
C ALA A 39 6.78 34.52 10.95
N GLY A 40 7.78 34.04 11.68
CA GLY A 40 8.63 32.92 11.27
C GLY A 40 7.86 31.59 11.20
N ALA A 41 6.99 31.31 12.16
CA ALA A 41 6.15 30.11 12.19
C ALA A 41 5.16 30.05 11.02
N LEU A 42 4.62 31.20 10.58
CA LEU A 42 3.76 31.27 9.38
C LEU A 42 4.54 30.91 8.11
N THR A 43 5.77 31.40 8.00
CA THR A 43 6.65 31.13 6.85
C THR A 43 7.07 29.66 6.82
N ALA A 44 7.37 29.08 7.99
CA ALA A 44 7.67 27.66 8.13
C ALA A 44 6.48 26.78 7.73
N LEU A 45 5.27 27.12 8.17
CA LEU A 45 4.05 26.41 7.75
C LEU A 45 3.89 26.45 6.22
N SER A 46 4.07 27.63 5.61
CA SER A 46 3.97 27.78 4.16
C SER A 46 4.98 26.92 3.40
N ASN A 47 6.23 26.84 3.87
CA ASN A 47 7.25 25.98 3.28
C ASN A 47 6.95 24.48 3.45
N ILE A 48 6.47 24.08 4.64
CA ILE A 48 6.07 22.69 4.90
C ILE A 48 4.88 22.30 4.02
N SER A 49 3.86 23.16 3.92
CA SER A 49 2.70 22.92 3.06
C SER A 49 3.07 22.87 1.57
N TRP A 50 3.98 23.74 1.11
CA TRP A 50 4.48 23.72 -0.26
C TRP A 50 5.25 22.43 -0.58
N GLY A 51 6.15 22.02 0.34
CA GLY A 51 6.89 20.77 0.22
C GLY A 51 5.99 19.54 0.19
N ALA A 52 4.94 19.52 1.04
CA ALA A 52 3.96 18.44 1.08
C ALA A 52 3.08 18.37 -0.18
N THR A 53 2.81 19.51 -0.83
CA THR A 53 1.95 19.55 -2.05
C THR A 53 2.74 19.28 -3.33
N SER A 54 4.04 19.61 -3.33
CA SER A 54 4.96 19.38 -4.47
C SER A 54 5.62 17.99 -4.42
N GLU A 55 5.10 17.11 -3.58
CA GLU A 55 5.62 15.75 -3.39
C GLU A 55 5.27 14.90 -4.63
N PHE A 56 6.28 14.26 -5.21
CA PHE A 56 6.15 13.35 -6.36
C PHE A 56 5.12 12.23 -6.10
N VAL A 57 5.03 11.75 -4.86
CA VAL A 57 4.10 10.75 -4.35
C VAL A 57 2.65 11.12 -4.64
N LEU A 58 2.26 12.39 -4.50
CA LEU A 58 0.89 12.82 -4.78
C LEU A 58 0.49 12.61 -6.25
N THR A 59 1.48 12.61 -7.15
CA THR A 59 1.28 12.29 -8.58
C THR A 59 1.44 10.80 -8.86
N ALA A 60 2.39 10.13 -8.19
CA ALA A 60 2.67 8.72 -8.38
C ALA A 60 1.50 7.83 -7.94
N VAL A 61 0.91 8.08 -6.76
CA VAL A 61 -0.16 7.24 -6.18
C VAL A 61 -1.35 7.06 -7.14
N PRO A 62 -1.95 8.12 -7.71
CA PRO A 62 -3.04 7.96 -8.68
C PRO A 62 -2.63 7.18 -9.94
N LEU A 63 -1.42 7.38 -10.45
CA LEU A 63 -0.92 6.69 -11.63
C LEU A 63 -0.71 5.18 -11.39
N PHE A 64 -0.18 4.81 -10.22
CA PHE A 64 -0.04 3.41 -9.81
C PHE A 64 -1.40 2.73 -9.61
N ILE A 65 -2.36 3.43 -8.99
CA ILE A 65 -3.74 2.92 -8.85
C ILE A 65 -4.38 2.71 -10.23
N LEU A 66 -4.29 3.71 -11.12
CA LEU A 66 -4.82 3.62 -12.48
C LEU A 66 -4.20 2.45 -13.25
N MET A 67 -2.88 2.29 -13.17
CA MET A 67 -2.19 1.17 -13.79
C MET A 67 -2.66 -0.18 -13.22
N SER A 68 -2.79 -0.30 -11.89
CA SER A 68 -3.26 -1.53 -11.24
C SER A 68 -4.66 -1.93 -11.72
N GLU A 69 -5.55 -0.96 -11.93
CA GLU A 69 -6.89 -1.20 -12.48
C GLU A 69 -6.85 -1.64 -13.95
N ILE A 70 -6.04 -0.99 -14.79
CA ILE A 70 -5.87 -1.39 -16.19
C ILE A 70 -5.38 -2.85 -16.29
N ILE A 71 -4.41 -3.24 -15.47
CA ILE A 71 -3.88 -4.60 -15.47
C ILE A 71 -4.93 -5.61 -14.98
N SER A 72 -5.79 -5.20 -14.04
CA SER A 72 -6.92 -6.01 -13.54
C SER A 72 -7.92 -6.35 -14.64
N PHE A 73 -8.22 -5.40 -15.53
CA PHE A 73 -9.19 -5.59 -16.62
C PHE A 73 -8.61 -6.23 -17.90
N THR A 74 -7.32 -6.04 -18.18
CA THR A 74 -6.70 -6.51 -19.44
C THR A 74 -6.37 -8.00 -19.47
N GLY A 75 -6.47 -8.71 -18.34
CA GLY A 75 -6.15 -10.14 -18.27
C GLY A 75 -4.66 -10.45 -18.17
N ILE A 76 -3.79 -9.45 -18.18
CA ILE A 76 -2.33 -9.60 -18.07
C ILE A 76 -1.94 -10.38 -16.79
N GLY A 77 -2.66 -10.17 -15.68
CA GLY A 77 -2.43 -10.92 -14.44
C GLY A 77 -2.63 -12.44 -14.60
N ARG A 78 -3.56 -12.86 -15.46
CA ARG A 78 -3.79 -14.27 -15.78
C ARG A 78 -2.66 -14.82 -16.64
N ASP A 79 -2.25 -14.09 -17.66
CA ASP A 79 -1.17 -14.52 -18.56
C ASP A 79 0.16 -14.61 -17.81
N LEU A 80 0.44 -13.66 -16.90
CA LEU A 80 1.59 -13.70 -16.00
C LEU A 80 1.56 -14.94 -15.11
N PHE A 81 0.43 -15.23 -14.48
CA PHE A 81 0.28 -16.43 -13.64
C PHE A 81 0.56 -17.71 -14.44
N LEU A 82 -0.01 -17.85 -15.64
CA LEU A 82 0.20 -19.02 -16.51
C LEU A 82 1.65 -19.12 -17.03
N ALA A 83 2.31 -17.99 -17.30
CA ALA A 83 3.71 -17.97 -17.71
C ALA A 83 4.64 -18.48 -16.59
N ILE A 84 4.40 -18.02 -15.36
CA ILE A 84 5.14 -18.47 -14.17
C ILE A 84 4.83 -19.95 -13.89
N GLU A 85 3.57 -20.36 -14.05
CA GLU A 85 3.13 -21.74 -13.85
C GLU A 85 3.85 -22.71 -14.77
N ARG A 86 4.11 -22.33 -16.03
CA ARG A 86 4.90 -23.17 -16.96
C ARG A 86 6.33 -23.42 -16.49
N TRP A 87 6.91 -22.50 -15.71
CA TRP A 87 8.26 -22.66 -15.17
C TRP A 87 8.25 -23.40 -13.83
N LEU A 88 7.38 -23.01 -12.90
CA LEU A 88 7.39 -23.53 -11.53
C LEU A 88 6.45 -24.72 -11.31
N GLY A 89 5.46 -24.94 -12.17
CA GLY A 89 4.43 -25.98 -12.03
C GLY A 89 4.98 -27.42 -12.03
N ARG A 90 6.20 -27.63 -12.53
CA ARG A 90 6.89 -28.93 -12.52
C ARG A 90 7.53 -29.27 -11.17
N LEU A 91 7.65 -28.31 -10.26
CA LEU A 91 8.23 -28.51 -8.93
C LEU A 91 7.16 -29.03 -7.95
N PRO A 92 7.54 -29.82 -6.93
CA PRO A 92 6.62 -30.18 -5.85
C PRO A 92 6.15 -28.92 -5.13
N GLY A 93 4.84 -28.68 -5.08
CA GLY A 93 4.26 -27.42 -4.57
C GLY A 93 4.24 -26.27 -5.60
N GLY A 94 4.55 -26.54 -6.86
CA GLY A 94 4.75 -25.56 -7.92
C GLY A 94 3.60 -24.58 -8.12
N LEU A 95 2.35 -24.99 -7.87
CA LEU A 95 1.19 -24.09 -7.96
C LEU A 95 1.17 -23.01 -6.87
N ALA A 96 1.49 -23.39 -5.64
CA ALA A 96 1.59 -22.44 -4.54
C ALA A 96 2.75 -21.48 -4.77
N MET A 97 3.91 -21.99 -5.21
CA MET A 97 5.07 -21.16 -5.55
C MET A 97 4.76 -20.19 -6.70
N THR A 98 4.01 -20.65 -7.70
CA THR A 98 3.53 -19.79 -8.81
C THR A 98 2.69 -18.64 -8.27
N GLY A 99 1.76 -18.90 -7.35
CA GLY A 99 0.97 -17.85 -6.71
C GLY A 99 1.84 -16.82 -5.98
N VAL A 100 2.86 -17.28 -5.23
CA VAL A 100 3.79 -16.39 -4.52
C VAL A 100 4.58 -15.51 -5.48
N VAL A 101 5.16 -16.10 -6.53
CA VAL A 101 5.97 -15.36 -7.52
C VAL A 101 5.09 -14.44 -8.37
N ALA A 102 3.86 -14.85 -8.70
CA ALA A 102 2.91 -14.01 -9.41
C ALA A 102 2.47 -12.81 -8.55
N CYS A 103 2.17 -13.02 -7.27
CA CYS A 103 1.87 -11.93 -6.32
C CYS A 103 3.05 -10.96 -6.18
N ALA A 104 4.27 -11.49 -6.11
CA ALA A 104 5.50 -10.71 -6.06
C ALA A 104 5.71 -9.86 -7.32
N ALA A 105 5.64 -10.48 -8.51
CA ALA A 105 5.82 -9.79 -9.79
C ALA A 105 4.70 -8.77 -10.07
N PHE A 106 3.45 -9.14 -9.77
CA PHE A 106 2.31 -8.26 -9.95
C PHE A 106 2.33 -7.10 -8.95
N GLY A 107 2.74 -7.36 -7.72
CA GLY A 107 2.80 -6.34 -6.67
C GLY A 107 3.88 -5.30 -6.88
N ALA A 108 5.00 -5.67 -7.52
CA ALA A 108 5.99 -4.72 -7.98
C ALA A 108 5.41 -3.66 -8.93
N VAL A 109 4.32 -3.99 -9.62
CA VAL A 109 3.63 -3.09 -10.56
C VAL A 109 2.42 -2.45 -9.89
N ALA A 110 1.56 -3.24 -9.22
CA ALA A 110 0.32 -2.78 -8.63
C ALA A 110 0.49 -1.86 -7.41
N GLY A 111 1.64 -1.90 -6.73
CA GLY A 111 1.99 -1.03 -5.60
C GLY A 111 1.13 -1.19 -4.33
N THR A 112 0.02 -1.95 -4.39
CA THR A 112 -0.93 -2.15 -3.29
C THR A 112 -1.22 -3.64 -3.07
N GLY A 113 -1.18 -4.10 -1.81
CA GLY A 113 -1.43 -5.51 -1.48
C GLY A 113 -2.88 -5.95 -1.75
N VAL A 114 -3.85 -5.04 -1.59
CA VAL A 114 -5.28 -5.32 -1.83
C VAL A 114 -5.55 -5.57 -3.32
N GLY A 115 -4.95 -4.78 -4.21
CA GLY A 115 -5.07 -4.97 -5.66
C GLY A 115 -4.45 -6.29 -6.11
N VAL A 116 -3.27 -6.63 -5.60
CA VAL A 116 -2.61 -7.93 -5.88
C VAL A 116 -3.50 -9.10 -5.47
N ALA A 117 -4.07 -9.05 -4.27
CA ALA A 117 -4.95 -10.11 -3.76
C ALA A 117 -6.22 -10.25 -4.61
N ALA A 118 -6.81 -9.14 -5.08
CA ALA A 118 -8.00 -9.17 -5.93
C ALA A 118 -7.71 -9.80 -7.31
N VAL A 119 -6.64 -9.39 -7.98
CA VAL A 119 -6.30 -9.86 -9.33
C VAL A 119 -5.75 -11.28 -9.31
N ILE A 120 -4.69 -11.51 -8.53
CA ILE A 120 -4.01 -12.80 -8.51
C ILE A 120 -4.85 -13.81 -7.73
N GLY A 121 -5.48 -13.43 -6.62
CA GLY A 121 -6.36 -14.32 -5.87
C GLY A 121 -7.55 -14.80 -6.70
N GLY A 122 -8.14 -13.92 -7.53
CA GLY A 122 -9.23 -14.27 -8.44
C GLY A 122 -8.87 -15.34 -9.48
N VAL A 123 -7.58 -15.46 -9.84
CA VAL A 123 -7.09 -16.46 -10.81
C VAL A 123 -6.47 -17.67 -10.13
N ALA A 124 -5.62 -17.45 -9.14
CA ALA A 124 -4.82 -18.47 -8.48
C ALA A 124 -5.66 -19.39 -7.57
N ILE A 125 -6.57 -18.84 -6.77
CA ILE A 125 -7.38 -19.62 -5.82
C ILE A 125 -8.24 -20.67 -6.54
N PRO A 126 -9.06 -20.35 -7.56
CA PRO A 126 -9.85 -21.36 -8.25
C PRO A 126 -8.97 -22.38 -8.98
N GLU A 127 -7.82 -21.98 -9.53
CA GLU A 127 -6.90 -22.89 -10.22
C GLU A 127 -6.21 -23.86 -9.25
N MET A 128 -5.77 -23.39 -8.08
CA MET A 128 -5.21 -24.22 -7.01
C MET A 128 -6.22 -25.25 -6.51
N VAL A 129 -7.46 -24.82 -6.24
CA VAL A 129 -8.54 -25.72 -5.80
C VAL A 129 -8.85 -26.78 -6.86
N ARG A 130 -8.91 -26.40 -8.14
CA ARG A 130 -9.15 -27.36 -9.25
C ARG A 130 -8.07 -28.43 -9.36
N ARG A 131 -6.83 -28.11 -8.97
CA ARG A 131 -5.68 -29.03 -9.00
C ARG A 131 -5.44 -29.74 -7.66
N GLY A 132 -6.41 -29.72 -6.75
CA GLY A 132 -6.41 -30.54 -5.53
C GLY A 132 -5.82 -29.86 -4.29
N TYR A 133 -5.52 -28.56 -4.33
CA TYR A 133 -5.13 -27.81 -3.13
C TYR A 133 -6.36 -27.48 -2.28
N THR A 134 -6.20 -27.45 -0.95
CA THR A 134 -7.28 -27.02 -0.07
C THR A 134 -7.54 -25.53 -0.22
N ARG A 135 -8.78 -25.11 0.06
CA ARG A 135 -9.15 -23.69 -0.03
C ARG A 135 -8.37 -22.86 0.98
N GLU A 136 -8.16 -23.36 2.20
CA GLU A 136 -7.40 -22.68 3.25
C GLU A 136 -5.95 -22.44 2.84
N MET A 137 -5.30 -23.45 2.24
CA MET A 137 -3.93 -23.33 1.76
C MET A 137 -3.83 -22.33 0.61
N SER A 138 -4.80 -22.36 -0.31
CA SER A 138 -4.83 -21.46 -1.46
C SER A 138 -5.03 -20.00 -1.04
N THR A 139 -6.02 -19.73 -0.19
CA THR A 139 -6.30 -18.39 0.32
C THR A 139 -5.18 -17.89 1.24
N GLY A 140 -4.64 -18.76 2.10
CA GLY A 140 -3.56 -18.42 3.01
C GLY A 140 -2.27 -18.07 2.26
N THR A 141 -1.94 -18.81 1.20
CA THR A 141 -0.75 -18.54 0.37
C THR A 141 -0.89 -17.21 -0.36
N VAL A 142 -2.03 -16.93 -0.98
CA VAL A 142 -2.28 -15.65 -1.67
C VAL A 142 -2.27 -14.50 -0.67
N ALA A 143 -2.97 -14.61 0.46
CA ALA A 143 -3.01 -13.57 1.49
C ALA A 143 -1.63 -13.26 2.09
N ALA A 144 -0.82 -14.29 2.38
CA ALA A 144 0.53 -14.11 2.88
C ALA A 144 1.47 -13.49 1.83
N SER A 145 1.33 -13.90 0.56
CA SER A 145 2.22 -13.43 -0.52
C SER A 145 1.85 -12.05 -1.06
N SER A 146 0.62 -11.58 -0.91
CA SER A 146 0.23 -10.23 -1.35
C SER A 146 1.04 -9.10 -0.69
N ALA A 147 1.60 -9.34 0.50
CA ALA A 147 2.48 -8.40 1.17
C ALA A 147 3.88 -8.30 0.50
N LEU A 148 4.36 -9.36 -0.15
CA LEU A 148 5.67 -9.38 -0.82
C LEU A 148 5.72 -8.38 -1.98
N GLY A 149 4.56 -8.13 -2.60
CA GLY A 149 4.40 -7.12 -3.65
C GLY A 149 4.81 -5.71 -3.24
N MET A 150 4.72 -5.38 -1.95
CA MET A 150 5.12 -4.07 -1.42
C MET A 150 6.64 -3.90 -1.31
N ILE A 151 7.41 -5.00 -1.34
CA ILE A 151 8.86 -4.99 -1.08
C ILE A 151 9.67 -5.03 -2.39
N ILE A 152 9.09 -5.49 -3.50
CA ILE A 152 9.81 -5.63 -4.77
C ILE A 152 9.77 -4.30 -5.56
N PRO A 153 10.93 -3.71 -5.90
CA PRO A 153 10.97 -2.49 -6.72
C PRO A 153 10.32 -2.71 -8.10
N PRO A 154 9.57 -1.75 -8.67
CA PRO A 154 9.26 -0.39 -8.19
C PRO A 154 7.91 -0.30 -7.44
N SER A 155 7.87 -0.63 -6.14
CA SER A 155 6.65 -0.57 -5.33
C SER A 155 6.43 0.81 -4.69
N LEU A 156 5.16 1.21 -4.50
CA LEU A 156 4.78 2.47 -3.84
C LEU A 156 5.49 2.70 -2.49
N PRO A 157 5.59 1.71 -1.57
CA PRO A 157 6.25 1.89 -0.28
C PRO A 157 7.77 2.04 -0.35
N LEU A 158 8.41 1.73 -1.47
CA LEU A 158 9.85 1.92 -1.69
C LEU A 158 10.17 3.31 -2.27
N ILE A 159 9.19 3.92 -2.96
CA ILE A 159 9.27 5.29 -3.45
C ILE A 159 8.95 6.28 -2.32
N LEU A 160 8.01 5.92 -1.44
CA LEU A 160 7.66 6.61 -0.18
C LEU A 160 8.79 6.52 0.86
#